data_AF-A0A098BLE6-F1
#
_entry.id   AF-A0A098BLE6-F1
#
_cell.length_a   1.000
_cell.length_b   1.000
_cell.length_c   1.000
_cell.angle_alpha   90.00
_cell.angle_beta   90.00
_cell.angle_gamma   90.00
#
_symmetry.space_group_name_H-M   'P 1'
#
loop_
_entity.id
_entity.type
_entity.pdbx_description
1 polymer ?
#
loop_
_entity_poly.entity_id
_entity_poly.type
_entity_poly.pdbx_seq_one_letter_code
_entity_poly.pdbx_strand_id
1 'polypeptide(L)'
;MGRSDPVDRSAIVEDLERTRAQLHRLLRDASDAELCRRSSGTRWTNEQLLFHMVFGYMVMQALLPLVRVISRLPAEVGREFARILDAGTRLFDVVNYYGSCAAALVFNRHRMGAKLDRVTGSLIRRLHRESEEDLRRGMPFPVRWDPFFAEFMTLGELYRYPVQHFDFHEKQLTIDRPH
;
A
#
# COMPACT_ATOMS: atom_id res chain seq x y z
N MET A 1 5.46 -0.49 32.92
CA MET A 1 5.43 -0.64 31.45
C MET A 1 6.35 -1.78 31.04
N GLY A 2 5.85 -2.73 30.26
CA GLY A 2 6.75 -3.60 29.49
C GLY A 2 7.43 -2.78 28.39
N ARG A 3 8.66 -3.13 28.03
CA ARG A 3 9.22 -2.71 26.75
C ARG A 3 8.42 -3.43 25.66
N SER A 4 7.67 -2.68 24.86
CA SER A 4 7.25 -3.19 23.55
C SER A 4 8.51 -3.54 22.76
N ASP A 5 8.52 -4.67 22.07
CA ASP A 5 9.69 -5.12 21.33
C ASP A 5 10.04 -4.15 20.19
N PRO A 6 11.32 -4.07 19.78
CA PRO A 6 11.74 -3.22 18.67
C PRO A 6 10.99 -3.55 17.38
N VAL A 7 10.79 -2.56 16.52
CA VAL A 7 10.13 -2.82 15.24
C VAL A 7 11.09 -3.60 14.34
N ASP A 8 10.81 -4.89 14.16
CA ASP A 8 11.52 -5.75 13.23
C ASP A 8 11.43 -5.17 11.81
N ARG A 9 12.55 -4.61 11.35
CA ARG A 9 12.71 -4.07 10.00
C ARG A 9 13.09 -5.16 9.00
N SER A 10 13.73 -6.24 9.44
CA SER A 10 14.17 -7.33 8.56
C SER A 10 12.95 -8.01 7.96
N ALA A 11 11.99 -8.43 8.81
CA ALA A 11 10.72 -8.99 8.36
C ALA A 11 9.96 -8.04 7.41
N ILE A 12 9.93 -6.73 7.70
CA ILE A 12 9.30 -5.74 6.81
C ILE A 12 10.02 -5.65 5.46
N VAL A 13 11.36 -5.63 5.44
CA VAL A 13 12.15 -5.58 4.19
C VAL A 13 11.95 -6.86 3.38
N GLU A 14 11.97 -8.03 4.02
CA GLU A 14 11.73 -9.33 3.41
C GLU A 14 10.33 -9.41 2.79
N ASP A 15 9.29 -8.93 3.49
CA ASP A 15 7.92 -8.86 2.96
C ASP A 15 7.78 -7.89 1.78
N LEU A 16 8.41 -6.70 1.85
CA LEU A 16 8.40 -5.71 0.77
C LEU A 16 9.13 -6.22 -0.49
N GLU A 17 10.19 -7.02 -0.33
CA GLU A 17 10.90 -7.68 -1.43
C GLU A 17 10.15 -8.92 -1.95
N ARG A 18 9.47 -9.68 -1.07
CA ARG A 18 8.60 -10.82 -1.42
C ARG A 18 7.48 -10.41 -2.36
N THR A 19 6.71 -9.37 -2.02
CA THR A 19 5.61 -8.89 -2.87
C THR A 19 6.12 -8.25 -4.15
N ARG A 20 7.26 -7.53 -4.12
CA ARG A 20 7.93 -7.02 -5.32
C ARG A 20 8.29 -8.16 -6.28
N ALA A 21 8.90 -9.23 -5.78
CA ALA A 21 9.19 -10.43 -6.58
C ALA A 21 7.91 -11.13 -7.07
N GLN A 22 6.85 -11.19 -6.26
CA GLN A 22 5.57 -11.78 -6.65
C GLN A 22 4.89 -10.99 -7.77
N LEU A 23 4.91 -9.65 -7.73
CA LEU A 23 4.39 -8.82 -8.83
C LEU A 23 5.13 -9.11 -10.14
N HIS A 24 6.47 -9.19 -10.11
CA HIS A 24 7.27 -9.50 -11.30
C HIS A 24 7.01 -10.90 -11.86
N ARG A 25 6.59 -11.88 -11.02
CA ARG A 25 6.07 -13.17 -11.50
C ARG A 25 4.71 -12.98 -12.18
N LEU A 26 3.72 -12.44 -11.47
CA LEU A 26 2.36 -12.21 -11.98
C LEU A 26 2.34 -11.43 -13.32
N LEU A 27 3.17 -10.38 -13.46
CA LEU A 27 3.25 -9.54 -14.66
C LEU A 27 4.00 -10.19 -15.85
N ARG A 28 4.76 -11.25 -15.61
CA ARG A 28 5.51 -12.02 -16.62
C ARG A 28 4.74 -13.25 -17.07
N ASP A 29 4.10 -13.92 -16.12
CA ASP A 29 3.49 -15.25 -16.31
C ASP A 29 2.03 -15.15 -16.80
N ALA A 30 1.32 -14.05 -16.51
CA ALA A 30 -0.04 -13.82 -16.99
C ALA A 30 -0.09 -13.46 -18.48
N SER A 31 -0.96 -14.14 -19.23
CA SER A 31 -1.26 -13.82 -20.62
C SER A 31 -2.16 -12.59 -20.77
N ASP A 32 -2.12 -11.95 -21.95
CA ASP A 32 -2.91 -10.75 -22.25
C ASP A 32 -4.44 -11.00 -22.11
N ALA A 33 -4.89 -12.23 -22.35
CA ALA A 33 -6.28 -12.64 -22.14
C ALA A 33 -6.68 -12.66 -20.65
N GLU A 34 -5.77 -13.09 -19.77
CA GLU A 34 -5.97 -13.10 -18.32
C GLU A 34 -5.87 -11.70 -17.73
N LEU A 35 -4.95 -10.86 -18.22
CA LEU A 35 -4.84 -9.46 -17.83
C LEU A 35 -6.13 -8.67 -18.13
N CYS A 36 -6.79 -8.98 -19.26
CA CYS A 36 -8.12 -8.47 -19.62
C CYS A 36 -9.28 -9.13 -18.86
N ARG A 37 -9.10 -10.33 -18.28
CA ARG A 37 -10.13 -11.06 -17.52
C ARG A 37 -10.51 -10.30 -16.24
N ARG A 38 -11.77 -10.41 -15.80
CA ARG A 38 -12.23 -9.75 -14.57
C ARG A 38 -11.70 -10.47 -13.33
N SER A 39 -11.21 -9.70 -12.37
CA SER A 39 -10.84 -10.19 -11.05
C SER A 39 -12.06 -10.62 -10.23
N SER A 40 -11.86 -11.56 -9.31
CA SER A 40 -12.90 -12.14 -8.46
C SER A 40 -13.35 -11.16 -7.37
N GLY A 41 -14.66 -10.96 -7.22
CA GLY A 41 -15.23 -10.09 -6.19
C GLY A 41 -15.01 -8.59 -6.39
N THR A 42 -14.37 -8.15 -7.48
CA THR A 42 -14.13 -6.72 -7.77
C THR A 42 -14.80 -6.28 -9.09
N ARG A 43 -14.75 -4.96 -9.38
CA ARG A 43 -15.22 -4.41 -10.66
C ARG A 43 -14.13 -4.43 -11.75
N TRP A 44 -12.86 -4.57 -11.39
CA TRP A 44 -11.67 -4.37 -12.22
C TRP A 44 -11.27 -5.61 -13.05
N THR A 45 -10.52 -5.38 -14.13
CA THR A 45 -9.71 -6.44 -14.76
C THR A 45 -8.52 -6.83 -13.87
N ASN A 46 -7.86 -7.94 -14.16
CA ASN A 46 -6.64 -8.33 -13.43
C ASN A 46 -5.51 -7.30 -13.61
N GLU A 47 -5.34 -6.70 -14.80
CA GLU A 47 -4.34 -5.63 -15.00
C GLU A 47 -4.64 -4.38 -14.14
N GLN A 48 -5.91 -3.98 -14.06
CA GLN A 48 -6.35 -2.86 -13.23
C GLN A 48 -6.17 -3.16 -11.73
N LEU A 49 -6.40 -4.41 -11.29
CA LEU A 49 -6.18 -4.83 -9.91
C LEU A 49 -4.68 -4.90 -9.56
N LEU A 50 -3.84 -5.41 -10.47
CA LEU A 50 -2.38 -5.39 -10.35
C LEU A 50 -1.85 -3.95 -10.25
N PHE A 51 -2.41 -3.01 -11.02
CA PHE A 51 -2.10 -1.59 -10.85
C PHE A 51 -2.54 -1.08 -9.47
N HIS A 52 -3.76 -1.41 -9.02
CA HIS A 52 -4.26 -1.00 -7.71
C HIS A 52 -3.36 -1.50 -6.56
N MET A 53 -2.84 -2.73 -6.65
CA MET A 53 -1.84 -3.27 -5.72
C MET A 53 -0.54 -2.44 -5.70
N VAL A 54 -0.05 -1.98 -6.86
CA VAL A 54 1.08 -1.03 -6.94
C VAL A 54 0.72 0.36 -6.40
N PHE A 55 -0.53 0.79 -6.58
CA PHE A 55 -1.02 2.08 -6.09
C PHE A 55 -1.04 2.15 -4.55
N GLY A 56 -1.34 1.05 -3.84
CA GLY A 56 -1.22 0.99 -2.37
C GLY A 56 0.18 1.39 -1.87
N TYR A 57 1.24 0.88 -2.52
CA TYR A 57 2.63 1.27 -2.24
C TYR A 57 2.90 2.75 -2.54
N MET A 58 2.30 3.30 -3.60
CA MET A 58 2.43 4.72 -3.97
C MET A 58 1.79 5.65 -2.94
N VAL A 59 0.60 5.29 -2.44
CA VAL A 59 -0.08 6.05 -1.38
C VAL A 59 0.78 6.05 -0.11
N MET A 60 1.30 4.88 0.32
CA MET A 60 2.19 4.80 1.49
C MET A 60 3.49 5.59 1.31
N GLN A 61 4.08 5.60 0.11
CA GLN A 61 5.27 6.42 -0.19
C GLN A 61 5.03 7.92 0.05
N ALA A 62 3.82 8.41 -0.26
CA ALA A 62 3.42 9.80 -0.07
C ALA A 62 2.92 10.10 1.36
N LEU A 63 2.34 9.11 2.05
CA LEU A 63 1.68 9.28 3.34
C LEU A 63 2.63 9.12 4.54
N LEU A 64 3.60 8.19 4.50
CA LEU A 64 4.59 8.01 5.57
C LEU A 64 5.37 9.29 5.97
N PRO A 65 5.82 10.17 5.04
CA PRO A 65 6.45 11.43 5.40
C PRO A 65 5.51 12.38 6.15
N LEU A 66 4.23 12.42 5.72
CA LEU A 66 3.20 13.29 6.28
C LEU A 66 2.79 12.83 7.68
N VAL A 67 2.59 11.53 7.87
CA VAL A 67 2.34 10.92 9.18
C VAL A 67 3.51 11.16 10.13
N ARG A 68 4.78 11.02 9.68
CA ARG A 68 5.95 11.30 10.54
C ARG A 68 6.02 12.74 11.03
N VAL A 69 5.50 13.71 10.26
CA VAL A 69 5.39 15.10 10.70
C VAL A 69 4.22 15.25 11.69
N ILE A 70 3.04 14.73 11.36
CA ILE A 70 1.83 14.91 12.20
C ILE A 70 1.96 14.16 13.53
N SER A 71 2.59 12.99 13.58
CA SER A 71 2.86 12.20 14.80
C SER A 71 3.92 12.82 15.74
N ARG A 72 4.34 14.06 15.46
CA ARG A 72 5.17 14.92 16.32
C ARG A 72 4.45 16.21 16.76
N LEU A 73 3.23 16.45 16.27
CA LEU A 73 2.36 17.56 16.65
C LEU A 73 1.41 17.14 17.79
N PRO A 74 0.69 18.08 18.45
CA PRO A 74 -0.36 17.74 19.41
C PRO A 74 -1.43 16.82 18.81
N ALA A 75 -1.97 15.92 19.63
CA ALA A 75 -2.89 14.86 19.18
C ALA A 75 -4.17 15.41 18.54
N GLU A 76 -4.53 16.65 18.85
CA GLU A 76 -5.62 17.44 18.30
C GLU A 76 -5.46 17.59 16.78
N VAL A 77 -4.24 17.85 16.30
CA VAL A 77 -3.90 17.99 14.87
C VAL A 77 -4.02 16.64 14.17
N GLY A 78 -3.63 15.55 14.82
CA GLY A 78 -3.83 14.19 14.30
C GLY A 78 -5.32 13.84 14.13
N ARG A 79 -6.16 14.19 15.12
CA ARG A 79 -7.62 14.01 15.06
C ARG A 79 -8.28 14.92 14.01
N GLU A 80 -7.78 16.14 13.82
CA GLU A 80 -8.26 17.06 12.77
C GLU A 80 -7.92 16.56 11.37
N PHE A 81 -6.68 16.11 11.15
CA PHE A 81 -6.26 15.53 9.88
C PHE A 81 -7.03 14.25 9.53
N ALA A 82 -7.22 13.34 10.49
CA ALA A 82 -8.03 12.14 10.29
C ALA A 82 -9.46 12.49 9.86
N ARG A 83 -10.13 13.45 10.53
CA ARG A 83 -11.46 13.93 10.15
C ARG A 83 -11.51 14.57 8.76
N ILE A 84 -10.45 15.27 8.35
CA ILE A 84 -10.34 15.84 6.99
C ILE A 84 -10.22 14.72 5.94
N LEU A 85 -9.46 13.66 6.22
CA LEU A 85 -9.40 12.48 5.34
C LEU A 85 -10.74 11.72 5.30
N ASP A 86 -11.39 11.47 6.44
CA ASP A 86 -12.71 10.83 6.48
C ASP A 86 -13.77 11.63 5.70
N ALA A 87 -13.76 12.96 5.79
CA ALA A 87 -14.60 13.82 4.94
C ALA A 87 -14.24 13.69 3.45
N GLY A 88 -12.94 13.50 3.14
CA GLY A 88 -12.42 13.25 1.80
C GLY A 88 -12.68 11.85 1.23
N THR A 89 -13.21 10.88 2.00
CA THR A 89 -13.35 9.46 1.58
C THR A 89 -13.96 9.30 0.19
N ARG A 90 -15.07 9.99 -0.11
CA ARG A 90 -15.73 9.90 -1.43
C ARG A 90 -14.88 10.40 -2.60
N LEU A 91 -13.97 11.36 -2.36
CA LEU A 91 -13.01 11.82 -3.36
C LEU A 91 -11.86 10.82 -3.49
N PHE A 92 -11.42 10.22 -2.38
CA PHE A 92 -10.47 9.11 -2.41
C PHE A 92 -11.03 7.90 -3.18
N ASP A 93 -12.28 7.47 -2.93
CA ASP A 93 -12.94 6.38 -3.66
C ASP A 93 -12.91 6.61 -5.19
N VAL A 94 -13.24 7.84 -5.61
CA VAL A 94 -13.22 8.27 -7.01
C VAL A 94 -11.81 8.26 -7.57
N VAL A 95 -10.83 8.85 -6.89
CA VAL A 95 -9.42 8.86 -7.33
C VAL A 95 -8.82 7.45 -7.33
N ASN A 96 -9.18 6.60 -6.38
CA ASN A 96 -8.70 5.23 -6.26
C ASN A 96 -9.26 4.36 -7.40
N TYR A 97 -10.58 4.40 -7.66
CA TYR A 97 -11.21 3.65 -8.75
C TYR A 97 -10.86 4.20 -10.13
N TYR A 98 -11.15 5.48 -10.41
CA TYR A 98 -10.92 6.06 -11.73
C TYR A 98 -9.44 6.32 -12.01
N GLY A 99 -8.63 6.63 -10.99
CA GLY A 99 -7.19 6.71 -11.13
C GLY A 99 -6.57 5.36 -11.44
N SER A 100 -7.00 4.26 -10.79
CA SER A 100 -6.52 2.91 -11.17
C SER A 100 -6.95 2.52 -12.59
N CYS A 101 -8.21 2.77 -12.96
CA CYS A 101 -8.72 2.51 -14.31
C CYS A 101 -7.97 3.33 -15.40
N ALA A 102 -7.74 4.62 -15.17
CA ALA A 102 -7.07 5.49 -16.13
C ALA A 102 -5.54 5.28 -16.15
N ALA A 103 -4.92 4.98 -15.00
CA ALA A 103 -3.49 4.70 -14.94
C ALA A 103 -3.15 3.33 -15.54
N ALA A 104 -4.00 2.31 -15.44
CA ALA A 104 -3.80 1.04 -16.13
C ALA A 104 -3.62 1.23 -17.66
N LEU A 105 -4.40 2.12 -18.28
CA LEU A 105 -4.25 2.50 -19.71
C LEU A 105 -2.89 3.15 -20.05
N VAL A 106 -2.13 3.60 -19.04
CA VAL A 106 -0.81 4.23 -19.17
C VAL A 106 0.32 3.32 -18.64
N PHE A 107 0.01 2.41 -17.71
CA PHE A 107 0.94 1.52 -17.02
C PHE A 107 0.78 0.07 -17.51
N ASN A 108 1.33 -0.20 -18.70
CA ASN A 108 1.57 -1.58 -19.13
C ASN A 108 2.44 -2.36 -18.13
N ARG A 109 2.45 -3.70 -18.21
CA ARG A 109 3.23 -4.61 -17.36
C ARG A 109 4.63 -4.11 -16.98
N HIS A 110 5.45 -3.69 -17.95
CA HIS A 110 6.81 -3.22 -17.68
C HIS A 110 6.87 -1.94 -16.84
N ARG A 111 5.93 -1.00 -17.04
CA ARG A 111 5.84 0.24 -16.26
C ARG A 111 5.38 -0.02 -14.82
N MET A 112 4.53 -1.02 -14.59
CA MET A 112 4.08 -1.42 -13.24
C MET A 112 5.23 -1.98 -12.39
N GLY A 113 5.93 -3.02 -12.88
CA GLY A 113 7.07 -3.61 -12.17
C GLY A 113 8.14 -2.56 -11.84
N ALA A 114 8.60 -1.82 -12.85
CA ALA A 114 9.58 -0.76 -12.69
C ALA A 114 9.09 0.41 -11.81
N LYS A 115 7.78 0.57 -11.56
CA LYS A 115 7.25 1.53 -10.58
C LYS A 115 7.31 0.94 -9.17
N LEU A 116 6.90 -0.31 -8.96
CA LEU A 116 7.02 -0.95 -7.65
C LEU A 116 8.48 -1.02 -7.20
N ASP A 117 9.43 -1.37 -8.08
CA ASP A 117 10.87 -1.38 -7.74
C ASP A 117 11.37 -0.05 -7.15
N ARG A 118 11.02 1.07 -7.80
CA ARG A 118 11.38 2.42 -7.34
C ARG A 118 10.71 2.80 -6.03
N VAL A 119 9.47 2.34 -5.80
CA VAL A 119 8.71 2.62 -4.58
C VAL A 119 9.23 1.76 -3.42
N THR A 120 9.31 0.44 -3.57
CA THR A 120 9.86 -0.50 -2.58
C THR A 120 11.25 -0.08 -2.14
N GLY A 121 12.18 0.18 -3.08
CA GLY A 121 13.51 0.68 -2.74
C GLY A 121 13.48 2.06 -2.03
N SER A 122 12.47 2.89 -2.26
CA SER A 122 12.27 4.15 -1.54
C SER A 122 11.69 3.96 -0.13
N LEU A 123 10.87 2.93 0.09
CA LEU A 123 10.33 2.58 1.41
C LEU A 123 11.43 1.96 2.27
N ILE A 124 12.17 0.99 1.75
CA ILE A 124 13.30 0.33 2.42
C ILE A 124 14.38 1.35 2.82
N ARG A 125 14.81 2.23 1.90
CA ARG A 125 15.77 3.31 2.20
C ARG A 125 15.25 4.34 3.22
N ARG A 126 13.94 4.45 3.42
CA ARG A 126 13.36 5.30 4.48
C ARG A 126 13.34 4.55 5.82
N LEU A 127 12.86 3.30 5.82
CA LEU A 127 12.75 2.43 7.00
C LEU A 127 14.10 2.26 7.75
N HIS A 128 15.21 2.10 7.03
CA HIS A 128 16.56 2.07 7.62
C HIS A 128 17.01 3.41 8.25
N ARG A 129 16.28 4.51 8.04
CA ARG A 129 16.52 5.84 8.60
C ARG A 129 15.44 6.27 9.61
N GLU A 130 14.50 5.38 9.93
CA GLU A 130 13.51 5.60 10.98
C GLU A 130 14.04 5.09 12.32
N SER A 131 13.98 5.94 13.34
CA SER A 131 14.40 5.59 14.70
C SER A 131 13.37 4.65 15.37
N GLU A 132 13.77 3.92 16.42
CA GLU A 132 12.80 3.16 17.23
C GLU A 132 11.71 4.06 17.82
N GLU A 133 11.99 5.34 18.06
CA GLU A 133 10.97 6.28 18.54
C GLU A 133 10.00 6.65 17.42
N ASP A 134 10.50 7.03 16.25
CA ASP A 134 9.66 7.35 15.08
C ASP A 134 8.78 6.16 14.68
N LEU A 135 9.32 4.93 14.61
CA LEU A 135 8.52 3.76 14.23
C LEU A 135 7.38 3.42 15.21
N ARG A 136 7.51 3.83 16.48
CA ARG A 136 6.45 3.71 17.51
C ARG A 136 5.56 4.96 17.62
N ARG A 137 5.91 6.07 16.96
CA ARG A 137 5.01 7.21 16.80
C ARG A 137 3.93 6.87 15.78
N GLY A 138 2.75 7.40 16.02
CA GLY A 138 1.55 7.16 15.23
C GLY A 138 0.54 8.28 15.38
N MET A 139 -0.60 8.13 14.72
CA MET A 139 -1.69 9.08 14.80
C MET A 139 -3.04 8.40 14.49
N PRO A 140 -4.17 9.06 14.78
CA PRO A 140 -5.48 8.60 14.35
C PRO A 140 -5.58 8.44 12.82
N PHE A 141 -6.30 7.43 12.34
CA PHE A 141 -6.40 7.11 10.91
C PHE A 141 -7.86 6.97 10.44
N PRO A 142 -8.16 7.31 9.16
CA PRO A 142 -9.51 7.24 8.61
C PRO A 142 -9.90 5.77 8.31
N VAL A 143 -10.47 5.07 9.30
CA VAL A 143 -10.89 3.65 9.23
C VAL A 143 -11.89 3.31 8.12
N ARG A 144 -12.38 4.33 7.39
CA ARG A 144 -13.34 4.19 6.29
C ARG A 144 -12.70 4.02 4.92
N TRP A 145 -11.40 4.27 4.78
CA TRP A 145 -10.71 4.26 3.48
C TRP A 145 -10.27 2.85 3.04
N ASP A 146 -9.91 1.98 3.98
CA ASP A 146 -9.44 0.61 3.72
C ASP A 146 -9.66 -0.27 4.96
N PRO A 147 -10.07 -1.55 4.84
CA PRO A 147 -10.30 -2.44 5.97
C PRO A 147 -9.06 -2.75 6.85
N PHE A 148 -7.84 -2.46 6.40
CA PHE A 148 -6.62 -2.59 7.21
C PHE A 148 -6.24 -1.31 7.97
N PHE A 149 -7.01 -0.21 7.86
CA PHE A 149 -6.80 0.99 8.66
C PHE A 149 -7.52 0.89 10.02
N ALA A 150 -6.74 0.96 11.10
CA ALA A 150 -7.23 1.03 12.47
C ALA A 150 -7.42 2.49 12.95
N GLU A 151 -8.19 2.69 14.02
CA GLU A 151 -8.48 4.04 14.57
C GLU A 151 -7.22 4.83 14.93
N PHE A 152 -6.12 4.13 15.23
CA PHE A 152 -4.78 4.66 15.41
C PHE A 152 -3.78 3.73 14.73
N MET A 153 -2.79 4.28 14.02
CA MET A 153 -1.72 3.51 13.40
C MET A 153 -0.35 4.16 13.62
N THR A 154 0.65 3.34 13.93
CA THR A 154 2.07 3.73 14.00
C THR A 154 2.74 3.72 12.62
N LEU A 155 3.86 4.43 12.48
CA LEU A 155 4.69 4.32 11.28
C LEU A 155 5.12 2.87 11.02
N GLY A 156 5.44 2.09 12.07
CA GLY A 156 5.79 0.67 11.95
C GLY A 156 4.67 -0.24 11.41
N GLU A 157 3.40 0.13 11.58
CA GLU A 157 2.26 -0.56 10.99
C GLU A 157 2.01 -0.09 9.55
N LEU A 158 2.15 1.21 9.27
CA LEU A 158 2.03 1.78 7.92
C LEU A 158 3.12 1.29 6.94
N TYR A 159 4.28 0.86 7.43
CA TYR A 159 5.26 0.14 6.60
C TYR A 159 4.83 -1.30 6.24
N ARG A 160 3.94 -1.92 7.02
CA ARG A 160 3.39 -3.28 6.76
C ARG A 160 2.10 -3.26 5.94
N TYR A 161 1.29 -2.22 6.08
CA TYR A 161 0.06 -2.01 5.31
C TYR A 161 0.15 -2.34 3.80
N PRO A 162 1.15 -1.87 3.01
CA PRO A 162 1.13 -2.09 1.56
C PRO A 162 1.35 -3.58 1.20
N VAL A 163 1.95 -4.36 2.10
CA VAL A 163 2.08 -5.82 1.96
C VAL A 163 0.75 -6.51 2.26
N GLN A 164 0.05 -6.09 3.32
CA GLN A 164 -1.28 -6.61 3.69
C GLN A 164 -2.31 -6.34 2.57
N HIS A 165 -2.30 -5.12 2.02
CA HIS A 165 -3.10 -4.71 0.87
C HIS A 165 -2.79 -5.57 -0.37
N PHE A 166 -1.51 -5.82 -0.66
CA PHE A 166 -1.09 -6.71 -1.76
C PHE A 166 -1.59 -8.15 -1.56
N ASP A 167 -1.31 -8.76 -0.41
CA ASP A 167 -1.66 -10.16 -0.12
C ASP A 167 -3.18 -10.37 0.03
N PHE A 168 -3.95 -9.31 0.23
CA PHE A 168 -5.41 -9.34 0.15
C PHE A 168 -5.89 -9.36 -1.30
N HIS A 169 -5.46 -8.39 -2.11
CA HIS A 169 -5.89 -8.28 -3.51
C HIS A 169 -5.32 -9.37 -4.41
N GLU A 170 -4.18 -9.99 -4.08
CA GLU A 170 -3.66 -11.13 -4.85
C GLU A 170 -4.67 -12.29 -4.90
N LYS A 171 -5.41 -12.52 -3.80
CA LYS A 171 -6.45 -13.56 -3.68
C LYS A 171 -7.68 -13.30 -4.56
N GLN A 172 -7.80 -12.09 -5.12
CA GLN A 172 -8.86 -11.68 -6.04
C GLN A 172 -8.42 -11.83 -7.50
N LEU A 173 -7.14 -12.05 -7.81
CA LEU A 173 -6.69 -12.22 -9.19
C LEU A 173 -7.22 -13.53 -9.79
N THR A 174 -7.75 -13.45 -11.02
CA THR A 174 -8.13 -14.61 -11.82
C THR A 174 -7.07 -14.87 -12.89
N ILE A 175 -5.83 -15.07 -12.43
CA ILE A 175 -4.67 -15.45 -13.24
C ILE A 175 -4.33 -16.89 -12.88
N ASP A 176 -4.16 -17.73 -13.89
CA ASP A 176 -3.93 -19.16 -13.72
C ASP A 176 -2.45 -19.39 -13.33
N ARG A 177 -2.21 -19.65 -12.03
CA ARG A 177 -0.85 -19.90 -11.53
C ARG A 177 -0.30 -21.18 -12.16
N PRO A 178 0.92 -21.17 -12.75
CA PRO A 178 1.56 -22.40 -13.20
C PRO A 178 1.81 -23.33 -12.00
N HIS A 179 1.63 -24.63 -12.24
CA HIS A 179 1.84 -25.71 -11.26
C HIS A 179 3.31 -25.96 -10.95
#